data_AF-A0A7S1SJT3-F1
#
_entry.id   AF-A0A7S1SJT3-F1
#
_cell.length_a   1.000
_cell.length_b   1.000
_cell.length_c   1.000
_cell.angle_alpha   90.00
_cell.angle_beta   90.00
_cell.angle_gamma   90.00
#
_symmetry.space_group_name_H-M   'P 1'
#
loop_
_entity.id
_entity.type
_entity.pdbx_description
1 polymer ?
#
loop_
_entity_poly.entity_id
_entity_poly.type
_entity_poly.pdbx_seq_one_letter_code
_entity_poly.pdbx_strand_id
1 'polypeptide(L)'
;LFRRGISWFRLASDLIDRLALFSTNEDKDDIPTSDMKYLLTPFYLGELSSGINAPGSPDVRRGAVTEAVAAYSTFLASCDRYGLLGECAAAVHGELEGGMDPQTARAAKIARFKREKA
;
A
#
# COMPACT_ATOMS: atom_id res chain seq x y z
N LEU A 1 19.21 -6.72 -6.06
CA LEU A 1 18.38 -5.55 -6.42
C LEU A 1 17.32 -5.29 -5.37
N PHE A 2 16.37 -6.21 -5.14
CA PHE A 2 15.30 -6.07 -4.13
C PHE A 2 15.77 -5.61 -2.74
N ARG A 3 16.71 -6.31 -2.11
CA ARG A 3 17.19 -5.95 -0.75
C ARG A 3 17.76 -4.52 -0.64
N ARG A 4 18.48 -4.06 -1.66
CA ARG A 4 18.99 -2.67 -1.70
C ARG A 4 17.84 -1.67 -1.90
N GLY A 5 16.91 -1.98 -2.81
CA GLY A 5 15.72 -1.15 -3.00
C GLY A 5 14.92 -1.01 -1.70
N ILE A 6 14.68 -2.12 -1.01
CA ILE A 6 14.00 -2.14 0.30
C ILE A 6 14.74 -1.26 1.31
N SER A 7 16.07 -1.36 1.43
CA SER A 7 16.81 -0.48 2.34
C SER A 7 16.67 1.00 1.99
N TRP A 8 16.65 1.35 0.70
CA TRP A 8 16.46 2.74 0.26
C TRP A 8 15.04 3.25 0.54
N PHE A 9 14.02 2.44 0.30
CA PHE A 9 12.64 2.82 0.61
C PHE A 9 12.37 2.92 2.12
N ARG A 10 13.00 2.06 2.94
CA ARG A 10 12.95 2.21 4.41
C ARG A 10 13.61 3.51 4.87
N LEU A 11 14.75 3.87 4.28
CA LEU A 11 15.40 5.16 4.55
C LEU A 11 14.51 6.33 4.11
N ALA A 12 13.90 6.23 2.92
CA ALA A 12 12.98 7.26 2.44
C ALA A 12 11.78 7.43 3.37
N SER A 13 11.18 6.33 3.85
CA SER A 13 10.11 6.37 4.87
C SER A 13 10.55 7.11 6.14
N ASP A 14 11.71 6.77 6.70
CA ASP A 14 12.24 7.46 7.89
C ASP A 14 12.47 8.96 7.64
N LEU A 15 12.94 9.34 6.46
CA LEU A 15 13.12 10.75 6.09
C LEU A 15 11.78 11.48 5.92
N ILE A 16 10.78 10.85 5.30
CA ILE A 16 9.43 11.41 5.14
C ILE A 16 8.81 11.68 6.51
N ASP A 17 8.92 10.73 7.43
CA ASP A 17 8.39 10.84 8.79
C ASP A 17 9.09 11.96 9.56
N ARG A 18 10.42 12.06 9.47
CA ARG A 18 11.21 13.11 10.13
C ARG A 18 10.95 14.51 9.58
N LEU A 19 10.72 14.61 8.27
CA LEU A 19 10.37 15.86 7.61
C LEU A 19 8.91 16.24 7.82
N ALA A 20 8.10 15.32 8.38
CA ALA A 20 6.67 15.48 8.58
C ALA A 20 5.94 15.95 7.31
N LEU A 21 6.31 15.37 6.16
CA LEU A 21 5.75 15.78 4.86
C LEU A 21 4.25 15.54 4.72
N PHE A 22 3.68 14.71 5.60
CA PHE A 22 2.29 14.31 5.58
C PHE A 22 1.73 14.40 7.00
N SER A 23 0.71 15.23 7.19
CA SER A 23 0.00 15.36 8.47
C SER A 23 -1.22 14.45 8.55
N THR A 24 -1.77 14.30 9.76
CA THR A 24 -3.09 13.68 9.97
C THR A 24 -4.25 14.65 9.70
N ASN A 25 -3.97 15.97 9.61
CA ASN A 25 -4.98 17.03 9.51
C ASN A 25 -4.99 17.75 8.16
N GLU A 26 -4.26 17.26 7.16
CA GLU A 26 -4.16 17.87 5.83
C GLU A 26 -5.12 17.20 4.85
N ASP A 27 -5.73 18.00 3.97
CA ASP A 27 -6.44 17.50 2.78
C ASP A 27 -5.45 17.28 1.64
N LYS A 28 -5.84 16.50 0.61
CA LYS A 28 -4.96 16.22 -0.55
C LYS A 28 -4.45 17.48 -1.26
N ASP A 29 -5.21 18.58 -1.19
CA ASP A 29 -4.91 19.84 -1.85
C ASP A 29 -3.81 20.63 -1.09
N ASP A 30 -3.49 20.22 0.14
CA ASP A 30 -2.41 20.80 0.95
C ASP A 30 -1.04 20.16 0.66
N ILE A 31 -1.00 19.06 -0.09
CA ILE A 31 0.26 18.37 -0.45
C ILE A 31 0.89 19.06 -1.65
N PRO A 32 2.14 19.56 -1.56
CA PRO A 32 2.85 20.07 -2.72
C PRO A 32 2.93 19.01 -3.81
N THR A 33 2.65 19.37 -5.08
CA THR A 33 2.72 18.42 -6.20
C THR A 33 4.10 17.75 -6.32
N SER A 34 5.17 18.43 -5.89
CA SER A 34 6.52 17.86 -5.82
C SER A 34 6.66 16.68 -4.84
N ASP A 35 5.80 16.64 -3.82
CA ASP A 35 5.89 15.76 -2.66
C ASP A 35 4.87 14.63 -2.73
N MET A 36 3.81 14.76 -3.55
CA MET A 36 2.82 13.71 -3.81
C MET A 36 3.45 12.34 -4.15
N LYS A 37 4.59 12.33 -4.86
CA LYS A 37 5.31 11.10 -5.20
C LYS A 37 5.74 10.29 -3.98
N TYR A 38 5.95 10.94 -2.83
CA TYR A 38 6.36 10.27 -1.60
C TYR A 38 5.23 9.49 -0.93
N LEU A 39 3.97 9.72 -1.31
CA LEU A 39 2.84 8.86 -0.91
C LEU A 39 3.01 7.42 -1.45
N LEU A 40 3.75 7.23 -2.55
CA LEU A 40 3.99 5.92 -3.16
C LEU A 40 5.13 5.13 -2.47
N THR A 41 5.86 5.75 -1.53
CA THR A 41 6.94 5.10 -0.79
C THR A 41 6.52 3.76 -0.16
N PRO A 42 5.43 3.70 0.64
CA PRO A 42 4.94 2.43 1.19
C PRO A 42 4.48 1.44 0.11
N PHE A 43 3.90 1.91 -0.99
CA PHE A 43 3.52 1.03 -2.12
C PHE A 43 4.73 0.31 -2.71
N TYR A 44 5.79 1.05 -3.05
CA TYR A 44 7.00 0.45 -3.64
C TYR A 44 7.77 -0.43 -2.64
N LEU A 45 7.74 -0.11 -1.35
CA LEU A 45 8.25 -1.01 -0.31
C LEU A 45 7.49 -2.33 -0.30
N GLY A 46 6.16 -2.29 -0.45
CA GLY A 46 5.31 -3.47 -0.60
C GLY A 46 5.68 -4.31 -1.82
N GLU A 47 5.78 -3.68 -2.99
CA GLU A 47 6.14 -4.34 -4.26
C GLU A 47 7.50 -5.04 -4.18
N LEU A 48 8.50 -4.37 -3.62
CA LEU A 48 9.84 -4.95 -3.52
C LEU A 48 9.90 -6.09 -2.49
N SER A 49 9.14 -5.98 -1.40
CA SER A 49 9.05 -7.01 -0.36
C SER A 49 8.30 -8.24 -0.85
N SER A 50 7.19 -8.06 -1.58
CA SER A 50 6.40 -9.15 -2.15
C SER A 50 7.18 -9.93 -3.24
N GLY A 51 8.07 -9.25 -3.95
CA GLY A 51 8.98 -9.84 -4.93
C GLY A 51 10.13 -10.68 -4.36
N ILE A 52 10.30 -10.78 -3.03
CA ILE A 52 11.32 -11.64 -2.43
C ILE A 52 10.97 -13.11 -2.63
N ASN A 53 11.71 -13.75 -3.54
CA ASN A 53 11.71 -15.19 -3.72
C ASN A 53 12.71 -15.84 -2.75
N ALA A 54 12.21 -16.73 -1.88
CA ALA A 54 13.01 -17.46 -0.89
C ALA A 54 12.75 -18.97 -0.98
N PRO A 55 13.15 -19.63 -2.09
CA PRO A 55 13.00 -21.07 -2.23
C PRO A 55 13.75 -21.82 -1.12
N GLY A 56 13.10 -22.81 -0.52
CA GLY A 56 13.68 -23.56 0.61
C GLY A 56 13.74 -22.78 1.93
N SER A 57 13.16 -21.58 2.02
CA SER A 57 13.12 -20.80 3.26
C SER A 57 11.74 -20.18 3.51
N PRO A 58 10.75 -20.98 3.94
CA PRO A 58 9.37 -20.53 4.16
C PRO A 58 9.25 -19.38 5.16
N ASP A 59 10.08 -19.34 6.20
CA ASP A 59 10.06 -18.26 7.20
C ASP A 59 10.51 -16.92 6.62
N VAL A 60 11.51 -16.94 5.73
CA VAL A 60 11.96 -15.74 5.01
C VAL A 60 10.86 -15.24 4.09
N ARG A 61 10.18 -16.15 3.37
CA ARG A 61 9.03 -15.78 2.53
C ARG A 61 7.89 -15.21 3.37
N ARG A 62 7.58 -15.83 4.50
CA ARG A 62 6.53 -15.36 5.41
C ARG A 62 6.83 -13.94 5.89
N GLY A 63 8.06 -13.68 6.38
CA GLY A 63 8.48 -12.36 6.81
C GLY A 63 8.36 -11.30 5.71
N ALA A 64 8.78 -11.63 4.48
CA ALA A 64 8.68 -10.72 3.33
C ALA A 64 7.22 -10.40 2.95
N VAL A 65 6.33 -11.40 2.98
CA VAL A 65 4.90 -11.19 2.71
C VAL A 65 4.24 -10.38 3.83
N THR A 66 4.57 -10.64 5.09
CA THR A 66 4.08 -9.84 6.22
C THR A 66 4.50 -8.38 6.11
N GLU A 67 5.76 -8.11 5.75
CA GLU A 67 6.24 -6.75 5.50
C GLU A 67 5.50 -6.10 4.32
N ALA A 68 5.30 -6.85 3.23
CA ALA A 68 4.58 -6.35 2.07
C ALA A 68 3.13 -5.95 2.43
N VAL A 69 2.41 -6.81 3.14
CA VAL A 69 1.04 -6.53 3.60
C VAL A 69 1.00 -5.28 4.47
N ALA A 70 1.90 -5.15 5.45
CA ALA A 70 1.98 -3.97 6.30
C ALA A 70 2.21 -2.69 5.48
N ALA A 71 3.14 -2.73 4.52
CA ALA A 71 3.45 -1.59 3.66
C ALA A 71 2.26 -1.20 2.75
N TYR A 72 1.57 -2.17 2.14
CA TYR A 72 0.37 -1.89 1.37
C TYR A 72 -0.77 -1.34 2.24
N SER A 73 -0.96 -1.85 3.46
CA SER A 73 -1.95 -1.30 4.39
C SER A 73 -1.65 0.16 4.75
N THR A 74 -0.38 0.50 5.00
CA THR A 74 0.03 1.90 5.23
C THR A 74 -0.26 2.79 4.02
N PHE A 75 0.03 2.30 2.80
CA PHE A 75 -0.29 3.02 1.57
C PHE A 75 -1.79 3.28 1.43
N LEU A 76 -2.62 2.22 1.57
CA LEU A 76 -4.07 2.33 1.45
C LEU A 76 -4.67 3.26 2.51
N ALA A 77 -4.19 3.20 3.76
CA ALA A 77 -4.61 4.12 4.81
C ALA A 77 -4.22 5.57 4.52
N SER A 78 -3.08 5.80 3.85
CA SER A 78 -2.68 7.13 3.41
C SER A 78 -3.59 7.62 2.27
N CYS A 79 -3.86 6.77 1.28
CA CYS A 79 -4.80 7.08 0.22
C CYS A 79 -6.21 7.36 0.75
N ASP A 80 -6.65 6.62 1.77
CA ASP A 80 -7.94 6.83 2.41
C ASP A 80 -8.02 8.21 3.05
N ARG A 81 -7.03 8.53 3.89
CA ARG A 81 -6.91 9.82 4.57
C ARG A 81 -7.00 11.01 3.61
N TYR A 82 -6.32 10.91 2.46
CA TYR A 82 -6.29 11.97 1.46
C TYR A 82 -7.43 11.86 0.42
N GLY A 83 -8.42 10.99 0.61
CA GLY A 83 -9.54 10.85 -0.32
C GLY A 83 -9.14 10.36 -1.72
N LEU A 84 -8.02 9.65 -1.84
CA LEU A 84 -7.43 9.14 -3.08
C LEU A 84 -7.95 7.74 -3.45
N LEU A 85 -8.68 7.06 -2.55
CA LEU A 85 -9.23 5.72 -2.83
C LEU A 85 -10.38 5.74 -3.86
N GLY A 86 -11.09 6.85 -4.01
CA GLY A 86 -12.21 6.98 -4.95
C GLY A 86 -13.21 5.83 -4.83
N GLU A 87 -13.56 5.22 -5.98
CA GLU A 87 -14.50 4.09 -6.05
C GLU A 87 -14.01 2.79 -5.40
N CYS A 88 -12.74 2.72 -4.99
CA CYS A 88 -12.17 1.56 -4.32
C CYS A 88 -12.33 1.60 -2.80
N ALA A 89 -12.73 2.74 -2.21
CA ALA A 89 -12.81 2.93 -0.77
C ALA A 89 -13.64 1.83 -0.07
N ALA A 90 -14.87 1.59 -0.55
CA ALA A 90 -15.76 0.57 0.04
C ALA A 90 -15.17 -0.85 0.02
N ALA A 91 -14.42 -1.20 -1.03
CA ALA A 91 -13.77 -2.50 -1.11
C ALA A 91 -12.60 -2.60 -0.13
N VAL A 92 -11.79 -1.54 -0.01
CA VAL A 92 -10.66 -1.48 0.92
C VAL A 92 -11.15 -1.54 2.37
N HIS A 93 -12.17 -0.76 2.75
CA HIS A 93 -12.75 -0.82 4.09
C HIS A 93 -13.31 -2.22 4.41
N GLY A 94 -14.06 -2.82 3.47
CA GLY A 94 -14.62 -4.16 3.68
C GLY A 94 -13.59 -5.28 3.79
N GLU A 95 -12.42 -5.14 3.15
CA GLU A 95 -11.29 -6.07 3.34
C GLU A 95 -10.62 -5.87 4.72
N LEU A 96 -10.51 -4.63 5.20
CA LEU A 96 -9.92 -4.31 6.51
C LEU A 96 -10.82 -4.72 7.69
N GLU A 97 -12.15 -4.69 7.52
CA GLU A 97 -13.14 -5.00 8.56
C GLU A 97 -13.41 -6.50 8.79
N GLY A 98 -12.67 -7.40 8.14
CA GLY A 98 -12.68 -8.83 8.47
C GLY A 98 -13.47 -9.74 7.52
N GLY A 99 -13.72 -9.29 6.29
CA GLY A 99 -14.03 -10.18 5.17
C GLY A 99 -15.48 -10.14 4.70
N MET A 100 -15.62 -10.07 3.37
CA MET A 100 -16.90 -10.18 2.66
C MET A 100 -17.34 -11.64 2.54
N ASP A 101 -18.65 -11.88 2.47
CA ASP A 101 -19.15 -13.21 2.11
C ASP A 101 -18.63 -13.64 0.71
N PRO A 102 -18.57 -14.95 0.42
CA PRO A 102 -17.98 -15.45 -0.83
C PRO A 102 -18.61 -14.89 -2.12
N GLN A 103 -19.91 -14.55 -2.09
CA GLN A 103 -20.62 -14.02 -3.26
C GLN A 103 -20.25 -12.55 -3.48
N THR A 104 -20.19 -11.75 -2.40
CA THR A 104 -19.73 -10.37 -2.43
C THR A 104 -18.25 -10.27 -2.80
N ALA A 105 -17.38 -11.12 -2.24
CA ALA A 105 -15.96 -11.16 -2.60
C ALA A 105 -15.74 -11.48 -4.08
N ARG A 106 -16.55 -12.39 -4.66
CA ARG A 106 -16.52 -12.69 -6.10
C ARG A 106 -16.96 -11.48 -6.93
N ALA A 107 -18.06 -10.84 -6.57
CA ALA A 107 -18.57 -9.67 -7.28
C ALA A 107 -17.56 -8.51 -7.27
N ALA A 108 -16.94 -8.24 -6.11
CA ALA A 108 -15.88 -7.24 -5.96
C ALA A 108 -14.67 -7.55 -6.85
N LYS A 109 -14.24 -8.83 -6.93
CA LYS A 109 -13.16 -9.25 -7.82
C LYS A 109 -13.48 -9.04 -9.30
N ILE A 110 -14.72 -9.33 -9.73
CA ILE A 110 -15.16 -9.09 -11.12
C ILE A 110 -15.18 -7.59 -11.42
N ALA A 111 -15.71 -6.78 -10.51
CA ALA A 111 -15.75 -5.33 -10.68
C ALA A 111 -14.33 -4.75 -10.79
N ARG A 112 -13.39 -5.20 -9.94
CA ARG A 112 -11.98 -4.79 -9.99
C ARG A 112 -11.34 -5.12 -11.34
N PHE A 113 -11.52 -6.35 -11.82
CA PHE A 113 -10.99 -6.77 -13.12
C PHE A 113 -11.54 -5.96 -14.29
N LYS A 114 -12.82 -5.53 -14.24
CA LYS A 114 -13.40 -4.64 -15.25
C LYS A 114 -12.79 -3.25 -15.21
N ARG A 115 -12.54 -2.69 -14.01
CA ARG A 115 -11.90 -1.37 -13.83
C ARG A 115 -10.44 -1.35 -14.29
N GLU A 116 -9.67 -2.38 -13.99
CA GLU A 116 -8.25 -2.48 -14.42
C GLU A 116 -8.08 -2.55 -15.95
N LYS A 117 -9.15 -2.86 -16.70
CA LYS A 117 -9.15 -2.95 -18.17
C LYS A 117 -9.64 -1.70 -18.90
N ALA A 118 -10.33 -0.80 -18.22
CA ALA A 118 -10.91 0.42 -18.80
C ALA A 118 -9.83 1.51 -18.90
#